data_AF-A0A386PVF4-F1
#
_entry.id   AF-A0A386PVF4-F1
#
_cell.length_a   1.000
_cell.length_b   1.000
_cell.length_c   1.000
_cell.angle_alpha   90.00
_cell.angle_beta   90.00
_cell.angle_gamma   90.00
#
_symmetry.space_group_name_H-M   'P 1'
#
loop_
_entity.id
_entity.type
_entity.pdbx_description
1 polymer ?
#
loop_
_entity_poly.entity_id
_entity_poly.type
_entity_poly.pdbx_seq_one_letter_code
_entity_poly.pdbx_strand_id
1 'polypeptide(L)'
;MQNQIIGVKFLNSESYEDLIDNPWENLVSGKQYSYFSRGFKVKVNDLVIVPNSGYNDLPVVPAIVSEINLSEGISKTTRPILAVITPEQIIDQERQAYGIHKEIANRELIYKQLNKAYDEALKMEQIQLMAKTNPTIAALLNELQKQDDILEKHRALPKTQITRAIDLHQS
;
A
#
# COMPACT_ATOMS: atom_id res chain seq x y z
N MET A 1 3.12 -27.75 25.45
CA MET A 1 3.61 -26.37 25.21
C MET A 1 4.15 -25.85 26.53
N GLN A 2 5.37 -25.31 26.54
CA GLN A 2 6.05 -24.88 27.76
C GLN A 2 5.75 -23.41 28.01
N ASN A 3 5.27 -23.08 29.21
CA ASN A 3 5.09 -21.68 29.58
C ASN A 3 6.45 -21.03 29.78
N GLN A 4 6.62 -19.80 29.29
CA GLN A 4 7.88 -19.06 29.37
C GLN A 4 7.65 -17.70 30.01
N ILE A 5 8.60 -17.26 30.82
CA ILE A 5 8.69 -15.86 31.24
C ILE A 5 9.46 -15.12 30.15
N ILE A 6 8.85 -14.08 29.61
CA ILE A 6 9.42 -13.27 28.53
C ILE A 6 9.62 -11.84 28.98
N GLY A 7 10.71 -11.24 28.51
CA GLY A 7 10.94 -9.82 28.59
C GLY A 7 10.34 -9.13 27.37
N VAL A 8 9.61 -8.05 27.59
CA VAL A 8 9.06 -7.23 26.51
C VAL A 8 9.40 -5.76 26.71
N LYS A 9 9.52 -5.03 25.61
CA LYS A 9 9.64 -3.57 25.59
C LYS A 9 8.46 -2.96 24.83
N PHE A 10 7.88 -1.90 25.39
CA PHE A 10 6.76 -1.20 24.75
C PHE A 10 7.25 -0.36 23.59
N LEU A 11 6.41 -0.19 22.57
CA LEU A 11 6.76 0.63 21.42
C LEU A 11 6.74 2.12 21.85
N ASN A 12 7.82 2.85 21.61
CA ASN A 12 7.95 4.26 22.00
C ASN A 12 7.75 5.24 20.83
N SER A 13 7.14 4.79 19.74
CA SER A 13 6.96 5.61 18.54
C SER A 13 5.70 6.46 18.62
N GLU A 14 5.83 7.74 18.27
CA GLU A 14 4.74 8.73 18.29
C GLU A 14 3.92 8.74 16.99
N SER A 15 4.39 8.08 15.92
CA SER A 15 3.74 8.03 14.61
C SER A 15 3.90 6.67 13.91
N TYR A 16 3.01 6.37 12.95
CA TYR A 16 3.09 5.13 12.18
C TYR A 16 4.27 5.17 11.19
N GLU A 17 4.59 6.35 10.68
CA GLU A 17 5.69 6.61 9.77
C GLU A 17 7.05 6.30 10.44
N ASP A 18 7.23 6.70 11.70
CA ASP A 18 8.43 6.40 12.49
C ASP A 18 8.63 4.89 12.76
N LEU A 19 7.54 4.12 12.79
CA LEU A 19 7.59 2.64 12.90
C LEU A 19 7.97 1.97 11.58
N ILE A 20 7.65 2.58 10.44
CA ILE A 20 8.02 2.04 9.12
C ILE A 20 9.52 2.30 8.85
N ASP A 21 9.99 3.50 9.15
CA ASP A 21 11.34 3.92 8.77
C ASP A 21 12.42 3.28 9.65
N ASN A 22 12.18 3.15 10.96
CA ASN A 22 13.11 2.54 11.89
C ASN A 22 12.40 1.63 12.90
N PRO A 23 11.77 0.52 12.44
CA PRO A 23 10.96 -0.34 13.30
C PRO A 23 11.78 -0.78 14.50
N TRP A 24 12.94 -1.38 14.30
CA TRP A 24 13.64 -2.06 15.39
C TRP A 24 14.39 -1.12 16.36
N GLU A 25 14.85 0.05 15.93
CA GLU A 25 15.60 0.98 16.80
C GLU A 25 14.67 1.72 17.77
N ASN A 26 13.45 2.06 17.34
CA ASN A 26 12.42 2.70 18.16
C ASN A 26 11.72 1.74 19.14
N LEU A 27 11.92 0.42 18.96
CA LEU A 27 11.25 -0.64 19.71
C LEU A 27 12.08 -1.18 20.89
N VAL A 28 13.40 -0.96 20.90
CA VAL A 28 14.31 -1.56 21.90
C VAL A 28 14.78 -0.53 22.95
N SER A 29 14.36 0.73 22.86
CA SER A 29 14.63 1.75 23.88
C SER A 29 13.60 1.71 25.01
N GLY A 30 14.05 1.68 26.27
CA GLY A 30 13.18 1.76 27.44
C GLY A 30 13.28 0.60 28.45
N LYS A 31 12.40 0.61 29.46
CA LYS A 31 12.33 -0.40 30.52
C LYS A 31 11.80 -1.73 29.96
N GLN A 32 12.44 -2.83 30.36
CA GLN A 32 11.94 -4.18 30.09
C GLN A 32 10.89 -4.55 31.14
N TYR A 33 9.80 -5.17 30.68
CA TYR A 33 8.71 -5.67 31.52
C TYR A 33 8.59 -7.19 31.33
N SER A 34 8.35 -7.90 32.42
CA SER A 34 8.25 -9.36 32.40
C SER A 34 6.79 -9.81 32.28
N TYR A 35 6.50 -10.72 31.33
CA TYR A 35 5.17 -11.31 31.11
C TYR A 35 5.26 -12.83 30.95
N PHE A 36 4.10 -13.49 31.01
CA PHE A 36 3.99 -14.94 30.88
C PHE A 36 3.35 -15.35 29.55
N SER A 37 4.03 -16.18 28.74
CA SER A 37 3.59 -16.55 27.38
C SER A 37 2.53 -17.65 27.31
N ARG A 38 1.64 -17.75 28.30
CA ARG A 38 0.72 -18.89 28.47
C ARG A 38 -0.01 -19.29 27.18
N GLY A 39 0.26 -20.50 26.69
CA GLY A 39 -0.42 -21.05 25.50
C GLY A 39 0.06 -20.47 24.15
N PHE A 40 1.06 -19.59 24.16
CA PHE A 40 1.64 -19.00 22.96
C PHE A 40 3.09 -19.43 22.80
N LYS A 41 3.48 -19.74 21.56
CA LYS A 41 4.89 -19.89 21.19
C LYS A 41 5.42 -18.52 20.81
N VAL A 42 6.43 -18.07 21.52
CA VAL A 42 7.03 -16.74 21.36
C VAL A 42 8.52 -16.87 21.05
N LYS A 43 9.02 -15.95 20.24
CA LYS A 43 10.43 -15.76 19.92
C LYS A 43 10.82 -14.31 20.20
N VAL A 44 12.12 -14.08 20.37
CA VAL A 44 12.66 -12.71 20.36
C VAL A 44 12.28 -12.06 19.03
N ASN A 45 11.91 -10.78 19.08
CA ASN A 45 11.37 -9.96 17.99
C ASN A 45 9.92 -10.23 17.57
N ASP A 46 9.21 -11.16 18.21
CA ASP A 46 7.76 -11.26 18.00
C ASP A 46 7.05 -10.02 18.57
N LEU A 47 6.06 -9.53 17.84
CA LEU A 47 5.14 -8.51 18.34
C LEU A 47 4.07 -9.18 19.20
N VAL A 48 3.84 -8.67 20.40
CA VAL A 48 2.88 -9.21 21.35
C VAL A 48 1.98 -8.12 21.89
N ILE A 49 0.75 -8.49 22.25
CA ILE A 49 -0.18 -7.60 22.97
C ILE A 49 -0.18 -8.01 24.43
N VAL A 50 0.07 -7.05 25.32
CA VAL A 50 0.16 -7.31 26.76
C VAL A 50 -0.73 -6.36 27.56
N PRO A 51 -1.23 -6.79 28.74
CA PRO A 51 -1.94 -5.89 29.65
C PRO A 51 -1.04 -4.75 30.09
N ASN A 52 -1.53 -3.52 30.03
CA ASN A 52 -0.70 -2.37 30.37
C ASN A 52 -0.30 -2.38 31.84
N SER A 53 0.97 -2.10 32.10
CA SER A 53 1.58 -2.06 33.43
C SER A 53 1.94 -0.63 33.85
N GLY A 54 1.11 0.35 33.47
CA GLY A 54 1.27 1.76 33.84
C GLY A 54 2.16 2.57 32.90
N TYR A 55 2.30 2.13 31.65
CA TYR A 55 3.08 2.86 30.63
C TYR A 55 2.32 4.05 30.03
N ASN A 56 1.02 3.89 29.84
CA ASN A 56 0.11 4.92 29.30
C ASN A 56 -1.32 4.70 29.82
N ASP A 57 -2.30 5.45 29.31
CA ASP A 57 -3.70 5.36 29.75
C ASP A 57 -4.49 4.21 29.09
N LEU A 58 -3.89 3.44 28.18
CA LEU A 58 -4.56 2.36 27.47
C LEU A 58 -4.61 1.07 28.30
N PRO A 59 -5.64 0.23 28.19
CA PRO A 59 -5.73 -1.02 28.95
C PRO A 59 -4.72 -2.08 28.48
N VAL A 60 -4.32 -2.03 27.20
CA VAL A 60 -3.38 -2.96 26.56
C VAL A 60 -2.39 -2.18 25.71
N VAL A 61 -1.19 -2.71 25.59
CA VAL A 61 -0.11 -2.07 24.82
C VAL A 61 0.58 -3.11 23.94
N PRO A 62 0.91 -2.75 22.69
CA PRO A 62 1.80 -3.57 21.87
C PRO A 62 3.23 -3.50 22.41
N ALA A 63 3.93 -4.63 22.34
CA ALA A 63 5.29 -4.77 22.85
C ALA A 63 6.09 -5.74 21.98
N ILE A 64 7.41 -5.59 21.93
CA ILE A 64 8.30 -6.53 21.28
C ILE A 64 8.94 -7.42 22.33
N VAL A 65 8.99 -8.73 22.06
CA VAL A 65 9.74 -9.68 22.89
C VAL A 65 11.24 -9.41 22.75
N SER A 66 11.88 -8.99 23.83
CA SER A 66 13.33 -8.76 23.90
C SER A 66 14.09 -9.97 24.42
N GLU A 67 13.45 -10.82 25.22
CA GLU A 67 14.11 -11.93 25.91
C GLU A 67 13.14 -13.08 26.21
N ILE A 68 13.64 -14.32 26.19
CA ILE A 68 12.89 -15.53 26.52
C ILE A 68 13.55 -16.29 27.67
N ASN A 69 12.73 -16.93 28.52
CA ASN A 69 13.17 -17.71 29.68
C ASN A 69 13.97 -16.87 30.69
N LEU A 70 13.47 -15.68 31.02
CA LEU A 70 14.01 -14.86 32.10
C LEU A 70 14.17 -15.69 33.38
N SER A 71 15.35 -15.64 33.98
CA SER A 71 15.70 -16.34 35.22
C SER A 71 15.10 -15.70 36.48
N GLU A 72 14.37 -14.58 36.33
CA GLU A 72 13.61 -13.98 37.42
C GLU A 72 12.52 -14.92 37.91
N GLY A 73 12.44 -15.10 39.24
CA GLY A 73 11.52 -16.02 39.87
C GLY A 73 10.08 -15.82 39.40
N ILE A 74 9.44 -16.94 39.05
CA ILE A 74 8.03 -17.07 38.65
C ILE A 74 7.06 -16.30 39.58
N SER A 75 7.48 -16.01 40.82
CA SER A 75 6.73 -15.25 41.82
C SER A 75 6.55 -13.75 41.52
N LYS A 76 7.32 -13.14 40.62
CA LYS A 76 7.20 -11.69 40.29
C LYS A 76 6.33 -11.39 39.08
N THR A 77 6.07 -12.37 38.20
CA THR A 77 5.38 -12.16 36.92
C THR A 77 4.05 -12.90 36.88
N THR A 78 2.95 -12.17 37.08
CA THR A 78 1.59 -12.75 37.17
C THR A 78 0.72 -12.51 35.94
N ARG A 79 1.14 -11.64 35.01
CA ARG A 79 0.31 -11.20 33.88
C ARG A 79 0.63 -12.00 32.61
N PRO A 80 -0.35 -12.71 32.02
CA PRO A 80 -0.16 -13.39 30.74
C PRO A 80 -0.19 -12.39 29.57
N ILE A 81 0.51 -12.72 28.49
CA ILE A 81 0.29 -12.04 27.21
C ILE A 81 -1.08 -12.40 26.65
N LEU A 82 -1.64 -11.51 25.83
CA LEU A 82 -2.98 -11.63 25.27
C LEU A 82 -2.97 -12.17 23.84
N ALA A 83 -1.96 -11.80 23.05
CA ALA A 83 -1.81 -12.25 21.67
C ALA A 83 -0.35 -12.18 21.22
N VAL A 84 -0.03 -12.97 20.19
CA VAL A 84 1.22 -12.90 19.44
C VAL A 84 0.86 -12.58 17.99
N ILE A 85 1.48 -11.56 17.44
CA ILE A 85 1.41 -11.17 16.04
C ILE A 85 2.75 -11.56 15.42
N THR A 86 2.72 -12.62 14.62
CA THR A 86 3.92 -13.14 13.97
C THR A 86 4.35 -12.27 12.79
N PRO A 87 5.64 -12.20 12.45
CA PRO A 87 6.12 -11.49 11.25
C PRO A 87 5.39 -11.91 9.97
N GLU A 88 5.03 -13.19 9.83
CA GLU A 88 4.31 -13.71 8.67
C GLU A 88 2.92 -13.08 8.53
N GLN A 89 2.20 -12.89 9.64
CA GLN A 89 0.89 -12.23 9.65
C GLN A 89 0.98 -10.76 9.23
N ILE A 90 2.04 -10.06 9.64
CA ILE A 90 2.31 -8.68 9.23
C ILE A 90 2.56 -8.62 7.73
N ILE A 91 3.46 -9.47 7.22
CA ILE A 91 3.80 -9.55 5.79
C ILE A 91 2.58 -9.87 4.92
N ASP A 92 1.74 -10.82 5.34
CA ASP A 92 0.54 -11.19 4.59
C ASP A 92 -0.47 -10.04 4.53
N GLN A 93 -0.62 -9.29 5.63
CA GLN A 93 -1.50 -8.12 5.67
C GLN A 93 -0.95 -6.97 4.82
N GLU A 94 0.36 -6.72 4.84
CA GLU A 94 1.03 -5.74 3.98
C GLU A 94 0.88 -6.09 2.49
N ARG A 95 1.03 -7.36 2.11
CA ARG A 95 0.81 -7.83 0.74
C ARG A 95 -0.62 -7.59 0.27
N GLN A 96 -1.60 -7.87 1.13
CA GLN A 96 -3.01 -7.60 0.83
C GLN A 96 -3.26 -6.10 0.67
N ALA A 97 -2.73 -5.27 1.58
CA ALA A 97 -2.84 -3.82 1.51
C ALA A 97 -2.22 -3.28 0.21
N TYR A 98 -1.03 -3.74 -0.16
CA TYR A 98 -0.37 -3.37 -1.42
C TYR A 98 -1.21 -3.74 -2.65
N GLY A 99 -1.78 -4.95 -2.66
CA GLY A 99 -2.70 -5.38 -3.71
C GLY A 99 -3.91 -4.45 -3.84
N ILE A 100 -4.55 -4.10 -2.72
CA ILE A 100 -5.68 -3.17 -2.69
C ILE A 100 -5.27 -1.78 -3.21
N HIS A 101 -4.14 -1.23 -2.76
CA HIS A 101 -3.64 0.06 -3.23
C HIS A 101 -3.39 0.08 -4.73
N LYS A 102 -2.79 -0.98 -5.28
CA LYS A 102 -2.57 -1.13 -6.71
C LYS A 102 -3.87 -1.13 -7.50
N GLU A 103 -4.89 -1.87 -7.03
CA GLU A 103 -6.20 -1.91 -7.68
C GLU A 103 -6.93 -0.56 -7.60
N ILE A 104 -6.83 0.16 -6.48
CA ILE A 104 -7.40 1.51 -6.34
C ILE A 104 -6.73 2.48 -7.33
N ALA A 105 -5.39 2.48 -7.42
CA ALA A 105 -4.66 3.32 -8.36
C ALA A 105 -5.03 3.02 -9.82
N ASN A 106 -5.14 1.74 -10.19
CA ASN A 106 -5.60 1.32 -11.51
C ASN A 106 -7.02 1.82 -11.79
N ARG A 107 -7.93 1.69 -10.82
CA ARG A 107 -9.31 2.19 -10.94
C ARG A 107 -9.36 3.70 -11.17
N GLU A 108 -8.55 4.47 -10.44
CA GLU A 108 -8.48 5.93 -10.64
C GLU A 108 -7.96 6.30 -12.02
N LEU A 109 -6.95 5.58 -12.53
CA LEU A 109 -6.42 5.79 -13.88
C LEU A 109 -7.51 5.54 -14.92
N ILE A 110 -8.22 4.41 -14.82
CA ILE A 110 -9.34 4.06 -15.70
C ILE A 110 -10.43 5.13 -15.63
N TYR A 111 -10.79 5.59 -14.44
CA TYR A 111 -11.79 6.64 -14.24
C TYR A 111 -11.39 7.97 -14.92
N LYS A 112 -10.13 8.39 -14.78
CA LYS A 112 -9.60 9.59 -15.46
C LYS A 112 -9.66 9.45 -16.97
N GLN A 113 -9.27 8.28 -17.50
CA GLN A 113 -9.34 8.01 -18.94
C GLN A 113 -10.80 8.00 -19.45
N LEU A 114 -11.71 7.40 -18.69
CA LEU A 114 -13.13 7.37 -19.02
C LEU A 114 -13.74 8.77 -19.06
N ASN A 115 -13.46 9.61 -18.05
CA ASN A 115 -13.96 10.99 -18.03
C ASN A 115 -13.39 11.80 -19.19
N LYS A 116 -12.10 11.65 -19.50
CA LYS A 116 -11.49 12.31 -20.65
C LYS A 116 -12.18 11.91 -21.96
N ALA A 117 -12.41 10.60 -22.17
CA ALA A 117 -13.10 10.10 -23.36
C ALA A 117 -14.55 10.59 -23.44
N TYR A 118 -15.25 10.68 -22.31
CA TYR A 118 -16.60 11.21 -22.24
C TYR A 118 -16.66 12.71 -22.60
N ASP A 119 -15.75 13.52 -22.06
CA ASP A 119 -15.67 14.95 -22.36
C ASP A 119 -15.32 15.19 -23.84
N GLU A 120 -14.42 14.37 -24.41
CA GLU A 120 -14.10 14.41 -25.83
C GLU A 120 -15.31 14.03 -26.70
N ALA A 121 -16.06 12.99 -26.33
CA ALA A 121 -17.28 12.59 -27.03
C ALA A 121 -18.36 13.67 -27.00
N LEU A 122 -18.60 14.30 -25.84
CA LEU A 122 -19.55 15.41 -25.71
C LEU A 122 -19.16 16.61 -26.58
N LYS A 123 -17.87 16.99 -26.57
CA LYS A 123 -17.37 18.07 -27.43
C LYS A 123 -17.56 17.72 -28.90
N MET A 124 -17.30 16.48 -29.28
CA MET A 124 -17.46 16.04 -30.66
C MET A 124 -18.94 16.07 -31.09
N GLU A 125 -19.86 15.63 -30.23
CA GLU A 125 -21.31 15.74 -30.49
C GLU A 125 -21.74 17.20 -30.69
N GLN A 126 -21.25 18.12 -29.86
CA GLN A 126 -21.52 19.55 -30.00
C GLN A 126 -20.99 20.11 -31.32
N ILE A 127 -19.75 19.75 -31.71
CA ILE A 127 -19.18 20.17 -33.00
C ILE A 127 -20.02 19.62 -34.16
N GLN A 128 -20.46 18.37 -34.10
CA GLN A 128 -21.34 17.77 -35.11
C GLN A 128 -22.69 18.51 -35.21
N LEU A 129 -23.26 18.93 -34.08
CA LEU A 129 -24.48 19.75 -34.07
C LEU A 129 -24.24 21.12 -34.71
N MET A 130 -23.14 21.79 -34.38
CA MET A 130 -22.78 23.09 -34.98
C MET A 130 -22.49 22.98 -36.48
N ALA A 131 -21.90 21.87 -36.94
CA ALA A 131 -21.62 21.62 -38.34
C ALA A 131 -22.89 21.60 -39.21
N LYS A 132 -24.06 21.24 -38.64
CA LYS A 132 -25.33 21.24 -39.38
C LYS A 132 -25.78 22.64 -39.81
N THR A 133 -25.38 23.67 -39.06
CA THR A 133 -25.83 25.05 -39.29
C THR A 133 -24.70 25.98 -39.73
N ASN A 134 -23.43 25.58 -39.54
CA ASN A 134 -22.26 26.35 -39.93
C ASN A 134 -21.42 25.62 -41.01
N PRO A 135 -21.38 26.12 -42.26
CA PRO A 135 -20.68 25.48 -43.37
C PRO A 135 -19.15 25.44 -43.19
N THR A 136 -18.57 26.41 -42.48
CA THR A 136 -17.12 26.42 -42.20
C THR A 136 -16.75 25.29 -41.24
N ILE A 137 -17.56 25.05 -40.20
CA ILE A 137 -17.35 23.94 -39.26
C ILE A 137 -17.54 22.60 -39.97
N ALA A 138 -18.53 22.48 -40.86
CA ALA A 138 -18.73 21.27 -41.67
C ALA A 138 -17.53 20.96 -42.57
N ALA A 139 -16.94 21.97 -43.21
CA ALA A 139 -15.76 21.80 -44.04
C ALA A 139 -14.55 21.31 -43.20
N LEU A 140 -14.31 21.92 -42.04
CA LEU A 140 -13.23 21.53 -41.13
C LEU A 140 -13.41 20.11 -40.60
N LEU A 141 -14.65 19.71 -40.27
CA LEU A 141 -14.96 18.35 -39.79
C LEU A 141 -14.68 17.29 -40.87
N ASN A 142 -15.05 17.58 -42.12
CA ASN A 142 -14.72 16.70 -43.25
C ASN A 142 -13.20 16.60 -43.50
N GLU A 143 -12.46 17.70 -43.35
CA GLU A 143 -11.00 17.70 -43.48
C GLU A 143 -10.35 16.85 -42.37
N LEU A 144 -10.81 17.00 -41.14
CA LEU A 144 -10.34 16.20 -39.99
C LEU A 144 -10.57 14.71 -40.24
N GLN A 145 -11.76 14.33 -40.71
CA GLN A 145 -12.12 12.95 -40.98
C GLN A 145 -11.24 12.33 -42.09
N LYS A 146 -10.90 13.09 -43.13
CA LYS A 146 -9.93 12.65 -44.15
C LYS A 146 -8.53 12.41 -43.56
N GLN A 147 -8.10 13.24 -42.61
CA GLN A 147 -6.80 13.05 -41.94
C GLN A 147 -6.81 11.81 -41.04
N ASP A 148 -7.90 11.56 -40.33
CA ASP A 148 -8.06 10.35 -39.52
C ASP A 148 -7.99 9.08 -40.39
N ASP A 149 -8.66 9.07 -41.55
CA ASP A 149 -8.57 7.96 -42.52
C ASP A 149 -7.13 7.72 -43.01
N ILE A 150 -6.34 8.77 -43.19
CA ILE A 150 -4.93 8.68 -43.59
C ILE A 150 -4.09 8.10 -42.44
N LEU A 151 -4.33 8.56 -41.20
CA LEU A 151 -3.63 8.07 -40.02
C LEU A 151 -3.93 6.60 -39.75
N GLU A 152 -5.17 6.16 -39.92
CA GLU A 152 -5.56 4.76 -39.75
C GLU A 152 -4.88 3.87 -40.79
N LYS A 153 -4.85 4.30 -42.06
CA LYS A 153 -4.09 3.62 -43.12
C LYS A 153 -2.60 3.52 -42.81
N HIS A 154 -2.00 4.57 -42.24
CA HIS A 154 -0.59 4.55 -41.84
C HIS A 154 -0.31 3.68 -40.61
N ARG A 155 -1.23 3.62 -39.63
CA ARG A 155 -1.11 2.73 -38.46
C ARG A 155 -1.19 1.24 -38.84
N ALA A 156 -1.93 0.91 -39.89
CA ALA A 156 -2.04 -0.45 -40.41
C ALA A 156 -0.79 -0.93 -41.17
N LEU A 157 0.15 -0.03 -41.52
CA LEU A 157 1.39 -0.41 -42.18
C LEU A 157 2.41 -0.97 -41.16
N PRO A 158 3.08 -2.09 -41.48
CA PRO A 158 4.11 -2.63 -40.61
C PRO A 158 5.27 -1.63 -40.45
N LYS A 159 5.61 -1.30 -39.19
CA LYS A 159 6.75 -0.42 -38.90
C LYS A 159 8.02 -0.98 -39.54
N THR A 160 8.67 -0.18 -40.39
CA THR A 160 9.91 -0.55 -41.07
C THR A 160 11.08 -0.49 -40.08
N GLN A 161 12.23 -1.06 -40.46
CA GLN A 161 13.43 -1.04 -39.61
C GLN A 161 13.87 0.40 -39.27
N ILE A 162 13.66 1.35 -40.17
CA ILE A 162 13.97 2.77 -39.96
C ILE A 162 13.02 3.38 -38.93
N THR A 163 11.70 3.12 -39.02
CA THR A 163 10.74 3.66 -38.05
C THR A 163 10.97 3.10 -36.65
N ARG A 164 11.36 1.83 -36.54
CA ARG A 164 11.73 1.22 -35.25
C ARG A 164 12.99 1.83 -34.65
N ALA A 165 13.99 2.18 -35.47
CA ALA A 165 15.22 2.81 -35.00
C ALA A 165 15.02 4.24 -34.51
N ILE A 166 14.07 4.99 -35.10
CA ILE A 166 13.72 6.35 -34.67
C ILE A 166 12.99 6.33 -33.31
N ASP A 167 12.04 5.41 -33.12
CA ASP A 167 11.31 5.28 -31.85
C ASP A 167 12.24 4.91 -30.67
N LEU A 168 13.29 4.12 -30.94
CA LEU A 168 14.34 3.74 -29.97
C LEU A 168 15.26 4.91 -29.55
N HIS A 169 15.28 6.02 -30.29
CA HIS A 169 16.05 7.22 -29.95
C HIS A 169 15.20 8.32 -29.31
N GLN A 170 13.88 8.14 -29.23
CA GLN A 170 12.95 9.08 -28.60
C GLN A 170 12.37 8.57 -27.26
N SER A 171 12.80 7.39 -26.82
CA SER A 171 12.52 6.83 -25.48
C SER A 171 13.73 7.00 -24.57
#